data_AF-A0A653CJC9-F1
#
_entry.id   AF-A0A653CJC9-F1
#
_cell.length_a   1.000
_cell.length_b   1.000
_cell.length_c   1.000
_cell.angle_alpha   90.00
_cell.angle_beta   90.00
_cell.angle_gamma   90.00
#
_symmetry.space_group_name_H-M   'P 1'
#
loop_
_entity.id
_entity.type
_entity.pdbx_description
1 polymer ?
#
loop_
_entity_poly.entity_id
_entity_poly.type
_entity_poly.pdbx_seq_one_letter_code
_entity_poly.pdbx_strand_id
1 'polypeptide(L)' 'MIMESSSLNKAHQQQRRAEALLRQRKYDECIECHRQAILQLTEASKMTENPRSLESIRLQKLYHEKQIDLM' A
#
# COMPACT_ATOMS: atom_id res chain seq x y z
N MET A 1 -4.72 -8.81 20.57
CA MET A 1 -5.47 -7.76 19.84
C MET A 1 -5.36 -8.07 18.36
N ILE A 2 -6.52 -8.22 17.71
CA ILE A 2 -6.68 -8.72 16.35
C ILE A 2 -6.02 -7.73 15.38
N MET A 3 -4.95 -8.18 14.73
CA MET A 3 -4.16 -7.38 13.78
C MET A 3 -4.94 -7.12 12.48
N GLU A 4 -6.02 -7.86 12.22
CA GLU A 4 -6.79 -7.91 10.96
C GLU A 4 -7.45 -6.58 10.53
N SER A 5 -7.49 -5.56 11.38
CA SER A 5 -8.09 -4.24 11.09
C SER A 5 -7.11 -3.06 11.03
N SER A 6 -5.79 -3.30 11.12
CA SER A 6 -4.80 -2.21 11.03
C SER A 6 -4.66 -1.66 9.61
N SER A 7 -4.37 -0.35 9.47
CA SER A 7 -4.17 0.29 8.17
C SER A 7 -3.05 -0.37 7.35
N LEU A 8 -2.01 -0.92 8.01
CA LEU A 8 -0.98 -1.72 7.35
C LEU A 8 -1.55 -2.98 6.67
N ASN A 9 -2.44 -3.70 7.34
CA ASN A 9 -3.04 -4.90 6.76
C ASN A 9 -3.93 -4.57 5.56
N LYS A 10 -4.64 -3.44 5.60
CA LYS A 10 -5.40 -2.94 4.45
C LYS A 10 -4.48 -2.58 3.27
N ALA A 11 -3.34 -1.95 3.53
CA ALA A 11 -2.35 -1.65 2.49
C ALA A 11 -1.84 -2.93 1.81
N HIS A 12 -1.46 -3.95 2.59
CA HIS A 12 -1.03 -5.25 2.04
C HIS A 12 -2.13 -6.00 1.29
N GLN A 13 -3.39 -5.88 1.72
CA GLN A 13 -4.52 -6.44 0.97
C GLN A 13 -4.65 -5.78 -0.41
N GLN A 14 -4.54 -4.45 -0.49
CA GLN A 14 -4.58 -3.74 -1.76
C GLN A 14 -3.41 -4.11 -2.66
N GLN A 15 -2.21 -4.30 -2.10
CA GLN A 15 -1.06 -4.79 -2.87
C GLN A 15 -1.33 -6.15 -3.53
N ARG A 16 -1.80 -7.15 -2.76
CA ARG A 16 -2.12 -8.47 -3.32
C ARG A 16 -3.19 -8.39 -4.42
N ARG A 17 -4.16 -7.49 -4.25
CA ARG A 17 -5.20 -7.23 -5.26
C ARG A 17 -4.60 -6.59 -6.52
N ALA A 18 -3.71 -5.61 -6.37
CA ALA A 18 -3.01 -4.98 -7.48
C ALA A 18 -2.24 -6.01 -8.31
N GLU A 19 -1.48 -6.90 -7.67
CA GLU A 19 -0.73 -7.99 -8.34
C GLU A 19 -1.66 -8.95 -9.11
N ALA A 20 -2.86 -9.23 -8.59
CA ALA A 20 -3.85 -10.05 -9.29
C ALA A 20 -4.45 -9.34 -10.52
N LEU A 21 -4.67 -8.03 -10.43
CA LEU A 21 -5.18 -7.21 -11.53
C LEU A 21 -4.12 -6.98 -12.62
N LEU A 22 -2.86 -6.80 -12.22
CA LEU A 22 -1.73 -6.67 -13.14
C LEU A 22 -1.61 -7.91 -14.03
N ARG A 23 -1.74 -9.11 -13.46
CA ARG A 23 -1.75 -10.37 -14.23
C ARG A 23 -2.93 -10.48 -15.22
N GLN A 24 -4.02 -9.77 -14.94
CA GLN A 24 -5.19 -9.68 -15.82
C GLN A 24 -5.11 -8.51 -16.81
N ARG A 25 -4.01 -7.73 -16.81
CA ARG A 25 -3.85 -6.50 -17.62
C ARG A 25 -4.91 -5.43 -17.34
N LYS A 26 -5.46 -5.44 -16.12
CA LYS A 26 -6.43 -4.48 -15.62
C LYS A 26 -5.70 -3.31 -14.97
N TYR A 27 -5.07 -2.48 -15.80
CA TYR A 27 -4.13 -1.45 -15.35
C TYR A 27 -4.80 -0.35 -14.52
N ASP A 28 -5.97 0.14 -14.94
CA ASP A 28 -6.70 1.18 -14.21
C ASP A 28 -7.08 0.73 -12.78
N GLU A 29 -7.64 -0.48 -12.64
CA GLU A 29 -7.97 -1.01 -11.31
C GLU A 29 -6.71 -1.32 -10.48
N CYS A 30 -5.61 -1.68 -11.14
CA CYS A 30 -4.32 -1.92 -10.50
C CYS A 30 -3.75 -0.62 -9.90
N ILE A 31 -3.75 0.46 -10.67
CA ILE A 31 -3.35 1.81 -10.24
C ILE A 31 -4.18 2.24 -9.04
N GLU A 32 -5.50 2.03 -9.07
CA GLU A 32 -6.36 2.40 -7.95
C GLU A 32 -6.03 1.61 -6.68
N CYS A 33 -5.70 0.31 -6.79
CA CYS A 33 -5.25 -0.46 -5.64
C CYS A 33 -3.96 0.12 -5.03
N HIS A 34 -2.99 0.55 -5.84
CA HIS A 34 -1.78 1.20 -5.33
C HIS A 34 -2.06 2.55 -4.66
N ARG A 35 -2.97 3.37 -5.20
CA ARG A 35 -3.41 4.62 -4.56
C ARG A 35 -4.05 4.35 -3.19
N GLN A 36 -4.91 3.35 -3.11
CA GLN A 36 -5.52 2.94 -1.85
C GLN A 36 -4.47 2.41 -0.85
N ALA A 37 -3.45 1.68 -1.30
CA ALA A 37 -2.36 1.24 -0.44
C ALA A 37 -1.58 2.44 0.15
N ILE A 38 -1.27 3.45 -0.67
CA ILE A 38 -0.61 4.69 -0.23
C ILE A 38 -1.43 5.44 0.82
N LEU A 39 -2.76 5.51 0.65
CA LEU A 39 -3.66 6.12 1.62
C LEU A 39 -3.59 5.38 2.97
N GLN A 40 -3.70 4.06 2.95
CA GLN A 40 -3.65 3.25 4.17
C GLN A 40 -2.28 3.30 4.87
N LEU A 41 -1.18 3.34 4.10
CA LEU A 41 0.17 3.56 4.64
C LEU A 41 0.32 4.94 5.27
N THR A 42 -0.30 5.96 4.67
CA THR A 42 -0.30 7.31 5.25
C THR A 42 -1.04 7.33 6.58
N GLU A 43 -2.20 6.66 6.71
CA GLU A 43 -2.87 6.50 7.99
C GLU A 43 -2.05 5.68 8.99
N ALA A 44 -1.36 4.62 8.55
CA ALA A 44 -0.48 3.84 9.40
C ALA A 44 0.68 4.68 9.97
N SER A 45 1.24 5.61 9.19
CA SER A 45 2.33 6.48 9.66
C SER A 45 1.90 7.41 10.78
N LYS A 46 0.63 7.80 10.85
CA LYS A 46 0.08 8.64 11.93
C LYS A 46 -0.04 7.89 13.26
N MET A 47 -0.02 6.56 13.23
CA MET A 47 -0.22 5.70 14.40
C MET A 47 1.09 5.30 15.09
N THR A 48 2.24 5.77 14.60
CA THR A 48 3.54 5.40 15.15
C THR A 48 4.52 6.58 15.09
N GLU A 49 5.31 6.73 16.14
CA GLU A 49 6.43 7.68 16.18
C GLU A 49 7.78 6.97 16.03
N ASN A 50 7.77 5.64 15.91
CA ASN A 50 9.01 4.86 15.81
C ASN A 50 9.71 5.16 14.47
N PRO A 51 10.95 5.69 14.48
CA PRO A 51 11.63 6.08 13.24
C PRO A 51 11.84 4.93 12.25
N ARG A 52 12.07 3.71 12.74
CA ARG A 52 12.23 2.53 11.86
C ARG A 52 10.91 2.15 11.20
N SER A 53 9.80 2.22 11.94
CA SER A 53 8.47 1.97 11.39
C SER A 53 8.10 3.04 10.37
N LEU A 54 8.35 4.32 10.66
CA LEU A 54 8.12 5.41 9.72
C LEU A 54 8.93 5.26 8.43
N GLU A 55 10.21 4.89 8.53
CA GLU A 55 11.05 4.65 7.37
C GLU A 55 10.57 3.45 6.54
N SER A 56 10.17 2.35 7.20
CA SER A 56 9.57 1.20 6.51
C SER A 56 8.29 1.57 5.76
N ILE A 57 7.42 2.39 6.36
CA ILE A 57 6.18 2.87 5.72
C ILE A 57 6.53 3.78 4.53
N ARG A 58 7.52 4.66 4.67
CA ARG A 58 7.98 5.55 3.59
C ARG A 58 8.47 4.75 2.38
N LEU A 59 9.28 3.72 2.60
CA LEU A 59 9.77 2.83 1.54
C LEU A 59 8.63 2.10 0.83
N GLN A 60 7.62 1.63 1.57
CA GLN A 60 6.43 1.01 0.97
C GLN A 60 5.61 1.98 0.13
N LYS A 61 5.47 3.25 0.55
CA LYS A 61 4.79 4.29 -0.25
C LYS A 61 5.53 4.53 -1.57
N LEU A 62 6.85 4.71 -1.51
CA LEU A 62 7.69 4.89 -2.70
C LEU A 62 7.59 3.72 -3.67
N TYR A 63 7.51 2.49 -3.16
CA TYR A 63 7.26 1.31 -3.98
C TYR A 63 5.95 1.43 -4.76
N HIS A 64 4.85 1.80 -4.10
CA HIS A 64 3.55 1.95 -4.76
C HIS A 64 3.50 3.12 -5.75
N GLU A 65 4.12 4.25 -5.42
CA GLU A 65 4.26 5.38 -6.36
C GLU A 65 4.99 4.93 -7.63
N LYS A 66 6.12 4.23 -7.48
CA LYS A 66 6.86 3.66 -8.61
C LYS A 66 6.05 2.63 -9.41
N GLN A 67 5.20 1.82 -8.76
CA GLN A 67 4.33 0.89 -9.49
C GLN A 67 3.30 1.64 -10.35
N ILE A 68 2.73 2.73 -9.84
CA ILE A 68 1.80 3.58 -10.61
C ILE A 68 2.51 4.20 -11.82
N ASP A 69 3.73 4.69 -11.66
CA ASP A 69 4.49 5.32 -12.75
C ASP A 69 4.92 4.34 -13.86
N LEU A 70 4.95 3.03 -13.57
CA LEU A 70 5.35 1.96 -14.49
C LEU A 70 4.19 1.32 -15.26
N MET A 71 2.94 1.63 -14.89
CA MET A 71 1.73 1.07 -15.51
C MET A 71 1.23 1.96 -16.63
#